data_AF-A0A6P8AWP5-F1
#
_entry.id   AF-A0A6P8AWP5-F1
#
_cell.length_a   1.000
_cell.length_b   1.000
_cell.length_c   1.000
_cell.angle_alpha   90.00
_cell.angle_beta   90.00
_cell.angle_gamma   90.00
#
_symmetry.space_group_name_H-M   'P 1'
#
loop_
_entity.id
_entity.type
_entity.pdbx_description
1 polymer ?
#
loop_
_entity_poly.entity_id
_entity_poly.type
_entity_poly.pdbx_seq_one_letter_code
_entity_poly.pdbx_strand_id
1 'polypeptide(L)'
;MCAFQTLLVIQTAGPGHDNAGDKGDDDILQSQPDLSAAAGHVFESYPITMECSVRGDNVVVDCHFDAASISQPMMETVIAHFRQALTLLIPMGVENTKTIASMDLCSAEDKEAIHSWNSTDPAPQQVDECLHDMVRRHVVERPEAEAICGWDHSLTYAQLGKAVRRLAIHLGNDAGVQVGDLVPICMEKSTWALVAMLAVMEAGAAFVPLDPSHPIDRRCQIIDDISAKVLMVDPITVDAFEARLA
;
A
#
# COMPACT_ATOMS: atom_id res chain seq x y z
N MET A 1 -18.55 7.25 17.96
CA MET A 1 -18.24 8.51 17.27
C MET A 1 -17.44 9.35 18.26
N CYS A 2 -16.10 9.39 18.13
CA CYS A 2 -15.26 10.24 18.99
C CYS A 2 -15.47 11.70 18.58
N ALA A 3 -15.96 12.52 19.49
CA ALA A 3 -16.05 13.96 19.30
C ALA A 3 -14.68 14.58 19.60
N PHE A 4 -13.74 14.44 18.67
CA PHE A 4 -12.44 15.12 18.75
C PHE A 4 -12.66 16.60 18.47
N GLN A 5 -12.39 17.46 19.46
CA GLN A 5 -12.56 18.90 19.34
C GLN A 5 -11.18 19.55 19.38
N THR A 6 -10.85 20.34 18.36
CA THR A 6 -9.59 21.10 18.28
C THR A 6 -9.91 22.58 18.43
N LEU A 7 -9.16 23.28 19.28
CA LEU A 7 -9.24 24.73 19.41
C LEU A 7 -8.07 25.39 18.66
N LEU A 8 -8.38 26.20 17.65
CA LEU A 8 -7.42 27.03 16.93
C LEU A 8 -7.69 28.50 17.26
N VAL A 9 -6.73 29.15 17.89
CA VAL A 9 -6.79 30.58 18.23
C VAL A 9 -5.81 31.34 17.35
N ILE A 10 -6.29 32.34 16.61
CA ILE A 10 -5.45 33.21 15.78
C ILE A 10 -5.49 34.61 16.39
N GLN A 11 -4.34 35.11 16.84
CA GLN A 11 -4.19 36.47 17.34
C GLN A 11 -3.37 37.30 16.35
N THR A 12 -3.95 38.41 15.90
CA THR A 12 -3.25 39.43 15.13
C THR A 12 -2.91 40.58 16.07
N ALA A 13 -1.64 40.97 16.17
CA ALA A 13 -1.27 42.16 16.94
C ALA A 13 -1.92 43.42 16.30
N GLY A 14 -2.72 44.15 17.09
CA GLY A 14 -3.28 45.44 16.67
C GLY A 14 -2.22 46.55 16.63
N PRO A 15 -2.38 47.58 15.78
CA PRO A 15 -1.39 48.63 15.64
C PRO A 15 -1.46 49.60 16.83
N GLY A 16 -0.33 49.81 17.50
CA GLY A 16 -0.09 51.01 18.32
C GLY A 16 0.44 50.75 19.72
N HIS A 17 1.70 51.10 19.94
CA HIS A 17 2.23 51.58 21.23
C HIS A 17 3.48 52.44 20.96
N ASP A 18 3.28 53.65 20.44
CA ASP A 18 4.26 54.74 20.53
C ASP A 18 3.81 55.68 21.66
N ASN A 19 4.49 55.64 22.81
CA ASN A 19 4.14 56.43 23.99
C ASN A 19 4.86 57.80 23.98
N ALA A 20 4.11 58.88 23.80
CA ALA A 20 4.42 60.23 24.29
C ALA A 20 3.19 60.76 25.04
N GLY A 21 3.37 61.11 26.31
CA GLY A 21 2.30 61.14 27.31
C GLY A 21 1.42 62.38 27.39
N ASP A 22 0.35 62.28 28.18
CA ASP A 22 -0.21 63.31 29.05
C ASP A 22 -1.22 62.66 30.02
N LYS A 23 -1.37 63.23 31.22
CA LYS A 23 -2.17 62.68 32.34
C LYS A 23 -3.66 63.03 32.23
N GLY A 24 -4.51 62.09 32.61
CA GLY A 24 -5.89 62.34 33.00
C GLY A 24 -6.51 61.09 33.63
N ASP A 25 -6.60 61.09 34.96
CA ASP A 25 -7.41 60.14 35.73
C ASP A 25 -8.87 60.28 35.31
N ASP A 26 -9.45 59.22 34.75
CA ASP A 26 -10.70 58.67 35.26
C ASP A 26 -10.79 57.19 34.88
N ASP A 27 -10.87 56.41 35.94
CA ASP A 27 -10.80 54.97 36.03
C ASP A 27 -12.07 54.32 35.45
N ILE A 28 -11.99 53.82 34.22
CA ILE A 28 -12.81 52.69 33.77
C ILE A 28 -11.83 51.63 33.26
N LEU A 29 -11.28 50.91 34.24
CA LEU A 29 -10.42 49.73 34.12
C LEU A 29 -10.67 48.93 32.83
N GLN A 30 -9.84 49.24 31.83
CA GLN A 30 -9.41 48.27 30.86
C GLN A 30 -8.62 47.20 31.61
N SER A 31 -9.29 46.12 31.96
CA SER A 31 -8.65 44.82 32.15
C SER A 31 -9.29 43.86 31.16
N GLN A 32 -8.86 43.94 29.89
CA GLN A 32 -8.84 42.70 29.13
C GLN A 32 -7.97 41.74 29.94
N PRO A 33 -8.48 40.57 30.35
CA PRO A 33 -7.63 39.64 31.06
C PRO A 33 -6.49 39.31 30.10
N ASP A 34 -5.25 39.42 30.60
CA ASP A 34 -4.10 38.76 30.00
C ASP A 34 -4.53 37.34 29.66
N LEU A 35 -4.75 37.07 28.37
CA LEU A 35 -5.14 35.75 27.89
C LEU A 35 -4.04 34.74 28.25
N SER A 36 -2.82 35.17 28.54
CA SER A 36 -1.75 34.30 29.07
C SER A 36 -2.02 33.81 30.49
N ALA A 37 -2.72 34.57 31.34
CA ALA A 37 -3.06 34.18 32.70
C ALA A 37 -4.38 33.40 32.77
N ALA A 38 -5.31 33.63 31.84
CA ALA A 38 -6.52 32.83 31.67
C ALA A 38 -6.27 31.52 30.89
N ALA A 39 -5.19 31.44 30.11
CA ALA A 39 -4.85 30.26 29.32
C ALA A 39 -4.67 29.02 30.21
N GLY A 40 -4.12 29.16 31.42
CA GLY A 40 -3.88 28.05 32.35
C GLY A 40 -5.11 27.20 32.71
N HIS A 41 -6.34 27.71 32.52
CA HIS A 41 -7.58 26.97 32.83
C HIS A 41 -8.41 26.55 31.60
N VAL A 42 -8.04 26.96 30.38
CA VAL A 42 -8.73 26.53 29.14
C VAL A 42 -8.11 25.26 28.55
N PHE A 43 -6.86 24.94 28.92
CA PHE A 43 -6.06 23.86 28.32
C PHE A 43 -6.50 22.42 28.65
N GLU A 44 -7.43 22.19 29.59
CA GLU A 44 -7.82 20.82 29.98
C GLU A 44 -9.03 20.27 29.21
N SER A 45 -9.70 21.07 28.38
CA SER A 45 -10.94 20.64 27.70
C SER A 45 -10.76 20.14 26.27
N TYR A 46 -9.59 20.38 25.64
CA TYR A 46 -9.34 20.04 24.24
C TYR A 46 -8.05 19.21 24.09
N PRO A 47 -8.07 18.09 23.35
CA PRO A 47 -6.88 17.25 23.10
C PRO A 47 -5.74 17.98 22.38
N ILE A 48 -6.06 19.01 21.57
CA ILE A 48 -5.09 19.88 20.89
C ILE A 48 -5.58 21.32 20.99
N THR A 49 -4.69 22.22 21.40
CA THR A 49 -4.86 23.67 21.35
C THR A 49 -3.69 24.28 20.57
N MET A 50 -3.98 24.96 19.45
CA MET A 50 -2.99 25.67 18.65
C MET A 50 -3.23 27.18 18.74
N GLU A 51 -2.22 27.94 19.15
CA GLU A 51 -2.22 29.39 19.19
C GLU A 51 -1.27 29.93 18.12
N CYS A 52 -1.82 30.71 17.19
CA CYS A 52 -1.06 31.34 16.11
C CYS A 52 -0.97 32.84 16.39
N SER A 53 0.25 33.36 16.55
CA SER A 53 0.51 34.80 16.67
C SER A 53 1.35 35.30 15.50
N VAL A 54 0.90 36.37 14.85
CA VAL A 54 1.65 37.02 13.77
C VAL A 54 2.51 38.13 14.39
N ARG A 55 3.83 38.01 14.25
CA ARG A 55 4.82 38.97 14.77
C ARG A 55 5.71 39.46 13.63
N GLY A 56 5.40 40.63 13.10
CA GLY A 56 6.07 41.18 11.91
C GLY A 56 5.85 40.25 10.71
N ASP A 57 6.94 39.80 10.09
CA ASP A 57 6.91 38.89 8.93
C ASP A 57 6.88 37.40 9.31
N ASN A 58 6.80 37.07 10.61
CA ASN A 58 6.81 35.68 11.09
C ASN A 58 5.47 35.29 11.70
N VAL A 59 5.08 34.04 11.49
CA VAL A 59 3.97 33.38 12.19
C VAL A 59 4.57 32.44 13.23
N VAL A 60 4.27 32.69 14.50
CA VAL A 60 4.63 31.82 15.62
C VAL A 60 3.42 30.96 15.94
N VAL A 61 3.63 29.64 16.00
CA VAL A 61 2.58 28.65 16.30
C VAL A 61 2.97 27.89 17.55
N ASP A 62 2.26 28.13 18.64
CA ASP A 62 2.41 27.42 19.91
C ASP A 62 1.33 26.33 20.00
N CYS A 63 1.73 25.09 20.23
CA CYS A 63 0.81 23.96 20.32
C CYS A 63 0.91 23.27 21.67
N HIS A 64 -0.25 23.14 22.32
CA HIS A 64 -0.43 22.38 23.56
C HIS A 64 -1.30 21.17 23.24
N PHE A 65 -0.91 19.98 23.70
CA PHE A 65 -1.63 18.75 23.41
C PHE A 65 -1.60 17.80 24.61
N ASP A 66 -2.61 16.95 24.70
CA ASP A 66 -2.68 15.87 25.69
C ASP A 66 -1.86 14.66 25.23
N ALA A 67 -0.74 14.40 25.91
CA ALA A 67 0.15 13.28 25.63
C ALA A 67 -0.46 11.89 25.87
N ALA A 68 -1.56 11.79 26.64
CA ALA A 68 -2.30 10.54 26.81
C ALA A 68 -3.11 10.18 25.55
N SER A 69 -3.49 11.19 24.77
CA SER A 69 -4.29 11.05 23.55
C SER A 69 -3.44 11.08 22.28
N ILE A 70 -2.33 11.84 22.27
CA ILE A 70 -1.51 12.08 21.07
C ILE A 70 -0.04 12.06 21.45
N SER A 71 0.74 11.26 20.72
CA SER A 71 2.19 11.22 20.94
C SER A 71 2.87 12.48 20.42
N GLN A 72 4.00 12.85 21.03
CA GLN A 72 4.79 13.99 20.57
C GLN A 72 5.19 13.89 19.08
N PRO A 73 5.67 12.74 18.54
CA PRO A 73 5.99 12.63 17.11
C PRO A 73 4.78 12.86 16.20
N MET A 74 3.58 12.43 16.62
CA MET A 74 2.34 12.69 15.87
C MET A 74 2.04 14.19 15.83
N MET A 75 2.22 14.89 16.95
CA MET A 75 1.99 16.34 17.00
C MET A 75 3.02 17.11 16.16
N GLU A 76 4.29 16.68 16.15
CA GLU A 76 5.33 17.24 15.28
C GLU A 76 4.95 17.10 13.80
N THR A 77 4.41 15.95 13.39
CA THR A 77 3.85 15.74 12.04
C THR A 77 2.69 16.70 11.74
N VAL A 78 1.73 16.83 12.66
CA VAL A 78 0.58 17.75 12.47
C VAL A 78 1.03 19.21 12.34
N ILE A 79 2.02 19.64 13.13
CA ILE A 79 2.59 20.99 13.01
C ILE A 79 3.33 21.15 11.66
N ALA A 80 4.05 20.13 11.21
CA ALA A 80 4.72 20.14 9.92
C ALA A 80 3.71 20.26 8.75
N HIS A 81 2.57 19.56 8.82
CA HIS A 81 1.46 19.69 7.87
C HIS A 81 0.84 21.07 7.90
N PHE A 82 0.63 21.64 9.08
CA PHE A 82 0.09 23.00 9.23
C PHE A 82 1.04 24.05 8.62
N ARG A 83 2.34 23.93 8.89
CA ARG A 83 3.38 24.75 8.25
C ARG A 83 3.36 24.61 6.73
N GLN A 84 3.23 23.40 6.23
CA GLN A 84 3.16 23.13 4.79
C GLN A 84 1.90 23.78 4.18
N ALA A 85 0.75 23.69 4.83
CA ALA A 85 -0.48 24.35 4.41
C ALA A 85 -0.29 25.87 4.32
N LEU A 86 0.26 26.51 5.35
CA LEU A 86 0.55 27.94 5.35
C LEU A 86 1.53 28.33 4.24
N THR A 87 2.59 27.55 4.06
CA THR A 87 3.60 27.78 3.01
C THR A 87 3.01 27.70 1.61
N LEU A 88 2.03 26.81 1.41
CA LEU A 88 1.30 26.70 0.15
C LEU A 88 0.27 27.82 -0.01
N LEU A 89 -0.44 28.23 1.04
CA LEU A 89 -1.54 29.22 0.96
C LEU A 89 -1.06 30.67 0.88
N ILE A 90 0.02 31.05 1.58
CA ILE A 90 0.50 32.44 1.63
C ILE A 90 0.81 33.02 0.22
N PRO A 91 1.47 32.27 -0.69
CA PRO A 91 1.71 32.75 -2.05
C PRO A 91 0.46 32.72 -2.95
N MET A 92 -0.60 32.03 -2.55
CA MET A 92 -1.85 31.97 -3.32
C MET A 92 -2.62 33.26 -3.11
N GLY A 93 -2.39 34.23 -4.00
CA GLY A 93 -3.17 35.47 -4.05
C GLY A 93 -4.65 35.25 -4.43
N VAL A 94 -5.42 36.33 -4.41
CA VAL A 94 -6.88 36.34 -4.63
C VAL A 94 -7.31 35.79 -6.00
N GLU A 95 -6.41 35.76 -6.99
CA GLU A 95 -6.67 35.27 -8.36
C GLU A 95 -6.36 33.78 -8.56
N ASN A 96 -6.05 33.04 -7.50
CA ASN A 96 -5.66 31.65 -7.63
C ASN A 96 -6.86 30.71 -7.88
N THR A 97 -6.78 29.89 -8.93
CA THR A 97 -7.81 28.92 -9.33
C THR A 97 -7.58 27.52 -8.77
N LYS A 98 -6.49 27.30 -8.01
CA LYS A 98 -6.21 25.99 -7.39
C LYS A 98 -7.20 25.70 -6.26
N THR A 99 -7.65 24.45 -6.21
CA THR A 99 -8.54 23.97 -5.15
C THR A 99 -7.73 23.51 -3.94
N ILE A 100 -8.32 23.57 -2.74
CA ILE A 100 -7.70 23.03 -1.52
C ILE A 100 -7.35 21.55 -1.69
N ALA A 101 -8.18 20.79 -2.42
CA ALA A 101 -7.95 19.37 -2.70
C ALA A 101 -6.67 19.11 -3.52
N SER A 102 -6.14 20.10 -4.23
CA SER A 102 -4.92 19.97 -5.03
C SER A 102 -3.63 20.24 -4.24
N MET A 103 -3.73 20.56 -2.95
CA MET A 103 -2.60 20.89 -2.11
C MET A 103 -1.93 19.64 -1.55
N ASP A 104 -0.62 19.54 -1.73
CA ASP A 104 0.21 18.51 -1.11
C ASP A 104 0.62 18.92 0.30
N LEU A 105 -0.13 18.44 1.29
CA LEU A 105 0.13 18.67 2.72
C LEU A 105 1.28 17.80 3.26
N CYS A 106 1.81 16.87 2.47
CA CYS A 106 2.94 16.02 2.84
C CYS A 106 4.19 16.89 3.00
N SER A 107 4.70 16.97 4.23
CA SER A 107 5.86 17.78 4.56
C SER A 107 7.14 17.13 4.02
N ALA A 108 8.27 17.85 4.12
CA ALA A 108 9.57 17.28 3.76
C ALA A 108 9.93 16.09 4.67
N GLU A 109 9.61 16.23 5.97
CA GLU A 109 9.83 15.20 6.99
C GLU A 109 9.00 13.94 6.71
N ASP A 110 7.74 14.08 6.28
CA ASP A 110 6.92 12.94 5.87
C ASP A 110 7.53 12.21 4.67
N LYS A 111 7.97 12.97 3.66
CA LYS A 111 8.59 12.40 2.46
C LYS A 111 9.84 11.62 2.81
N GLU A 112 10.67 12.16 3.71
CA GLU A 112 11.86 11.48 4.21
C GLU A 112 11.51 10.20 5.00
N ALA A 113 10.52 10.26 5.89
CA ALA A 113 10.05 9.08 6.63
C ALA A 113 9.50 7.99 5.69
N ILE A 114 8.67 8.37 4.72
CA ILE A 114 8.14 7.46 3.69
C ILE A 114 9.28 6.86 2.86
N HIS A 115 10.26 7.68 2.46
CA HIS A 115 11.44 7.18 1.76
C HIS A 115 12.22 6.18 2.62
N SER A 116 12.40 6.45 3.91
CA SER A 116 13.06 5.55 4.85
C SER A 116 12.33 4.21 4.98
N TRP A 117 10.99 4.23 5.12
CA TRP A 117 10.19 3.00 5.20
C TRP A 117 10.25 2.17 3.92
N ASN A 118 10.38 2.82 2.75
CA ASN A 118 10.49 2.15 1.46
C ASN A 118 11.95 1.87 1.05
N SER A 119 12.93 2.27 1.86
CA SER A 119 14.33 2.02 1.56
C SER A 119 14.66 0.56 1.84
N THR A 120 15.04 -0.18 0.80
CA THR A 120 15.60 -1.52 0.91
C THR A 120 17.09 -1.42 0.57
N ASP A 121 17.97 -1.70 1.52
CA ASP A 121 19.43 -1.69 1.32
C ASP A 121 20.05 -3.04 1.73
N PRO A 122 20.66 -3.80 0.80
CA PRO A 122 20.76 -3.49 -0.64
C PRO A 122 19.40 -3.55 -1.32
N ALA A 123 19.24 -2.73 -2.37
CA ALA A 123 18.07 -2.83 -3.23
C ALA A 123 17.96 -4.27 -3.76
N PRO A 124 16.76 -4.86 -3.78
CA PRO A 124 16.58 -6.21 -4.28
C PRO A 124 17.06 -6.29 -5.71
N GLN A 125 17.88 -7.30 -6.01
CA GLN A 125 18.36 -7.52 -7.36
C GLN A 125 17.18 -7.90 -8.25
N GLN A 126 16.88 -7.05 -9.23
CA GLN A 126 15.94 -7.40 -10.29
C GLN A 126 16.60 -8.44 -11.19
N VAL A 127 16.00 -9.62 -11.26
CA VAL A 127 16.42 -10.69 -12.18
C VAL A 127 15.43 -10.69 -13.34
N ASP A 128 15.92 -10.33 -14.52
CA ASP A 128 15.14 -10.39 -15.76
C ASP A 128 15.19 -11.81 -16.34
N GLU A 129 14.51 -12.73 -15.67
CA GLU A 129 14.45 -14.13 -16.06
C GLU A 129 13.11 -14.77 -15.68
N CYS A 130 12.60 -15.67 -16.52
CA CYS A 130 11.41 -16.43 -16.21
C CYS A 130 11.69 -17.58 -15.22
N LEU A 131 10.75 -17.85 -14.32
CA LEU A 131 10.87 -18.94 -13.33
C LEU A 131 11.16 -20.31 -13.98
N HIS A 132 10.53 -20.62 -15.11
CA HIS A 132 10.74 -21.89 -15.81
C HIS A 132 12.14 -21.97 -16.47
N ASP A 133 12.76 -20.83 -16.81
CA ASP A 133 14.14 -20.78 -17.31
C ASP A 133 15.14 -21.02 -16.17
N MET A 134 14.88 -20.48 -14.98
CA MET A 134 15.67 -20.76 -13.79
C MET A 134 15.67 -22.27 -13.47
N VAL A 135 14.50 -22.92 -13.56
CA VAL A 135 14.38 -24.37 -13.38
C VAL A 135 15.14 -25.11 -14.49
N ARG A 136 15.00 -24.71 -15.76
CA ARG A 136 15.71 -25.32 -16.89
C ARG A 136 17.22 -25.25 -16.73
N ARG A 137 17.75 -24.18 -16.16
CA ARG A 137 19.18 -24.07 -15.84
C ARG A 137 19.62 -25.19 -14.90
N HIS A 138 18.87 -25.44 -13.82
CA HIS A 138 19.19 -26.53 -12.91
C HIS A 138 19.02 -27.92 -13.53
N VAL A 139 18.14 -28.08 -14.52
CA VAL A 139 18.08 -29.31 -15.35
C VAL A 139 19.40 -29.60 -16.04
N VAL A 140 20.07 -28.56 -16.55
CA VAL A 140 21.37 -28.71 -17.22
C VAL A 140 22.52 -28.84 -16.21
N GLU A 141 22.52 -28.04 -15.15
CA GLU A 141 23.62 -27.98 -14.18
C GLU A 141 23.67 -29.18 -13.23
N ARG A 142 22.50 -29.73 -12.85
CA ARG A 142 22.38 -30.75 -11.79
C ARG A 142 21.35 -31.82 -12.13
N PRO A 143 21.48 -32.52 -13.28
CA PRO A 143 20.46 -33.45 -13.79
C PRO A 143 20.08 -34.57 -12.81
N GLU A 144 21.06 -35.10 -12.07
CA GLU A 144 20.87 -36.22 -11.13
C GLU A 144 20.43 -35.79 -9.73
N ALA A 145 20.42 -34.48 -9.43
CA ALA A 145 19.97 -34.01 -8.14
C ALA A 145 18.44 -34.11 -8.02
N GLU A 146 17.94 -34.36 -6.81
CA GLU A 146 16.50 -34.37 -6.53
C GLU A 146 15.94 -32.96 -6.71
N ALA A 147 14.90 -32.83 -7.54
CA ALA A 147 14.19 -31.58 -7.82
C ALA A 147 12.87 -31.48 -7.06
N ILE A 148 12.14 -32.60 -6.97
CA ILE A 148 10.88 -32.72 -6.24
C ILE A 148 10.97 -33.95 -5.34
N CYS A 149 10.67 -33.77 -4.06
CA CYS A 149 10.49 -34.84 -3.10
C CYS A 149 9.01 -34.85 -2.67
N GLY A 150 8.19 -35.65 -3.34
CA GLY A 150 6.75 -35.76 -3.12
C GLY A 150 6.39 -37.03 -2.35
N TRP A 151 5.21 -37.03 -1.73
CA TRP A 151 4.65 -38.22 -1.08
C TRP A 151 4.22 -39.30 -2.09
N ASP A 152 3.86 -38.86 -3.30
CA ASP A 152 3.44 -39.67 -4.44
C ASP A 152 4.62 -40.10 -5.30
N HIS A 153 5.57 -39.19 -5.54
CA HIS A 153 6.76 -39.46 -6.34
C HIS A 153 7.88 -38.46 -6.08
N SER A 154 9.13 -38.92 -6.15
CA SER A 154 10.31 -38.05 -6.25
C SER A 154 10.78 -37.96 -7.70
N LEU A 155 11.23 -36.78 -8.13
CA LEU A 155 11.80 -36.55 -9.46
C LEU A 155 13.18 -35.89 -9.34
N THR A 156 14.14 -36.40 -10.11
CA THR A 156 15.38 -35.66 -10.37
C THR A 156 15.12 -34.50 -11.34
N TYR A 157 16.04 -33.55 -11.41
CA TYR A 157 15.95 -32.44 -12.36
C TYR A 157 15.86 -32.92 -13.82
N ALA A 158 16.60 -33.97 -14.21
CA ALA A 158 16.51 -34.55 -15.55
C ALA A 158 15.12 -35.12 -15.86
N GLN A 159 14.52 -35.82 -14.89
CA GLN A 159 13.18 -36.40 -15.05
C GLN A 159 12.10 -35.30 -15.08
N LEU A 160 12.21 -34.30 -14.21
CA LEU A 160 11.34 -33.14 -14.18
C LEU A 160 11.38 -32.41 -15.52
N GLY A 161 12.58 -32.05 -16.01
CA GLY A 161 12.75 -31.35 -17.27
C GLY A 161 12.14 -32.11 -18.46
N LYS A 162 12.30 -33.45 -18.50
CA LYS A 162 11.70 -34.28 -19.55
C LYS A 162 10.17 -34.29 -19.48
N ALA A 163 9.60 -34.41 -18.27
CA ALA A 163 8.15 -34.44 -18.06
C ALA A 163 7.51 -33.08 -18.42
N VAL A 164 8.07 -32.00 -17.89
CA VAL A 164 7.64 -30.62 -18.17
C VAL A 164 7.71 -30.32 -19.66
N ARG A 165 8.86 -30.60 -20.31
CA ARG A 165 9.03 -30.33 -21.73
C ARG A 165 8.05 -31.09 -22.61
N ARG A 166 7.81 -32.37 -22.30
CA ARG A 166 6.85 -33.19 -23.04
C ARG A 166 5.44 -32.65 -22.92
N LEU A 167 5.04 -32.24 -21.71
CA LEU A 167 3.72 -31.67 -21.47
C LEU A 167 3.58 -30.29 -22.13
N ALA A 168 4.60 -29.43 -22.05
CA ALA A 168 4.58 -28.11 -22.69
C ALA A 168 4.42 -28.21 -24.22
N ILE A 169 5.12 -29.16 -24.86
CA ILE A 169 4.97 -29.43 -26.31
C ILE A 169 3.55 -29.91 -26.62
N HIS A 170 2.98 -30.79 -25.80
CA HIS A 170 1.61 -31.28 -25.98
C HIS A 170 0.57 -30.14 -25.83
N LEU A 171 0.74 -29.29 -24.83
CA LEU A 171 -0.12 -28.12 -24.61
C LEU A 171 -0.12 -27.19 -25.84
N GLY A 172 1.05 -26.91 -26.39
CA GLY A 172 1.16 -26.03 -27.57
C GLY A 172 0.67 -26.68 -28.86
N ASN A 173 1.13 -27.89 -29.18
CA ASN A 173 0.89 -28.52 -30.48
C ASN A 173 -0.47 -29.20 -30.58
N ASP A 174 -0.88 -29.91 -29.54
CA ASP A 174 -2.05 -30.78 -29.58
C ASP A 174 -3.27 -30.11 -28.92
N ALA A 175 -3.07 -29.38 -27.82
CA ALA A 175 -4.14 -28.68 -27.11
C ALA A 175 -4.32 -27.20 -27.55
N GLY A 176 -3.42 -26.68 -28.40
CA GLY A 176 -3.55 -25.35 -29.00
C GLY A 176 -3.30 -24.18 -28.06
N VAL A 177 -2.67 -24.38 -26.90
CA VAL A 177 -2.30 -23.31 -25.96
C VAL A 177 -1.31 -22.36 -26.62
N GLN A 178 -1.61 -21.07 -26.58
CA GLN A 178 -0.77 -20.00 -27.11
C GLN A 178 -0.15 -19.15 -26.00
N VAL A 179 0.85 -18.35 -26.36
CA VAL A 179 1.45 -17.38 -25.44
C VAL A 179 0.39 -16.42 -24.92
N GLY A 180 0.31 -16.27 -23.60
CA GLY A 180 -0.67 -15.42 -22.92
C GLY A 180 -2.03 -16.07 -22.64
N ASP A 181 -2.28 -17.31 -23.09
CA ASP A 181 -3.50 -18.05 -22.70
C ASP A 181 -3.50 -18.34 -21.19
N LEU A 182 -4.70 -18.46 -20.62
CA LEU A 182 -4.93 -18.87 -19.23
C LEU A 182 -5.33 -20.35 -19.19
N VAL A 183 -4.54 -21.17 -18.48
CA VAL A 183 -4.77 -22.61 -18.36
C VAL A 183 -5.12 -22.97 -16.91
N PRO A 184 -6.39 -23.19 -16.58
CA PRO A 184 -6.79 -23.65 -15.27
C PRO A 184 -6.24 -25.04 -14.94
N ILE A 185 -5.81 -25.21 -13.70
CA ILE A 185 -5.29 -26.46 -13.14
C ILE A 185 -6.11 -26.79 -11.90
N CYS A 186 -6.95 -27.82 -12.00
CA CYS A 186 -7.74 -28.34 -10.89
C CYS A 186 -7.23 -29.73 -10.50
N MET A 187 -6.12 -29.75 -9.78
CA MET A 187 -5.47 -30.98 -9.35
C MET A 187 -5.24 -30.96 -7.83
N GLU A 188 -5.34 -32.12 -7.19
CA GLU A 188 -4.85 -32.28 -5.82
C GLU A 188 -3.33 -32.07 -5.73
N LYS A 189 -2.86 -31.75 -4.52
CA LYS A 189 -1.42 -31.54 -4.24
C LYS A 189 -0.63 -32.82 -4.54
N SER A 190 0.11 -32.79 -5.64
CA SER A 190 0.90 -33.90 -6.17
C SER A 190 2.17 -33.39 -6.87
N THR A 191 3.12 -34.29 -7.11
CA THR A 191 4.29 -33.98 -7.95
C THR A 191 3.86 -33.58 -9.36
N TRP A 192 2.78 -34.18 -9.89
CA TRP A 192 2.25 -33.85 -11.21
C TRP A 192 1.62 -32.46 -11.30
N ALA A 193 1.02 -31.94 -10.23
CA ALA A 193 0.52 -30.57 -10.21
C ALA A 193 1.66 -29.54 -10.44
N LEU A 194 2.85 -29.80 -9.87
CA LEU A 194 4.03 -28.96 -10.12
C LEU A 194 4.54 -29.09 -11.56
N VAL A 195 4.56 -30.30 -12.12
CA VAL A 195 4.91 -30.53 -13.54
C VAL A 195 3.94 -29.76 -14.44
N ALA A 196 2.65 -29.77 -14.14
CA ALA A 196 1.61 -29.09 -14.89
C ALA A 196 1.81 -27.56 -14.86
N MET A 197 2.06 -26.97 -13.69
CA MET A 197 2.35 -25.54 -13.54
C MET A 197 3.58 -25.12 -14.36
N LEU A 198 4.68 -25.87 -14.25
CA LEU A 198 5.92 -25.59 -14.99
C LEU A 198 5.71 -25.74 -16.52
N ALA A 199 4.92 -26.73 -16.95
CA ALA A 199 4.69 -26.98 -18.37
C ALA A 199 3.83 -25.88 -19.01
N VAL A 200 2.84 -25.35 -18.29
CA VAL A 200 2.06 -24.19 -18.74
C VAL A 200 2.94 -22.96 -18.90
N MET A 201 3.81 -22.70 -17.92
CA MET A 201 4.77 -21.59 -18.01
C MET A 201 5.75 -21.78 -19.19
N GLU A 202 6.26 -23.00 -19.41
CA GLU A 202 7.14 -23.30 -20.54
C GLU A 202 6.43 -23.23 -21.90
N ALA A 203 5.10 -23.43 -21.95
CA ALA A 203 4.28 -23.18 -23.13
C ALA A 203 4.01 -21.67 -23.38
N GLY A 204 4.47 -20.78 -22.49
CA GLY A 204 4.26 -19.34 -22.58
C GLY A 204 2.89 -18.86 -22.09
N ALA A 205 2.14 -19.74 -21.42
CA ALA A 205 0.83 -19.45 -20.84
C ALA A 205 0.93 -19.23 -19.33
N ALA A 206 -0.14 -18.70 -18.73
CA ALA A 206 -0.25 -18.56 -17.28
C ALA A 206 -1.22 -19.61 -16.73
N PHE A 207 -0.85 -20.27 -15.63
CA PHE A 207 -1.72 -21.24 -15.00
C PHE A 207 -2.66 -20.57 -13.99
N VAL A 208 -3.87 -21.10 -13.86
CA VAL A 208 -4.87 -20.64 -12.89
C VAL A 208 -5.18 -21.79 -11.91
N PRO A 209 -4.65 -21.78 -10.68
CA PRO A 209 -4.91 -22.86 -9.74
C PRO A 209 -6.37 -22.84 -9.27
N LEU A 210 -7.05 -23.97 -9.40
CA LEU A 210 -8.43 -24.17 -8.93
C LEU A 210 -8.43 -25.20 -7.80
N ASP A 211 -8.99 -24.83 -6.65
CA ASP A 211 -9.12 -25.73 -5.51
C ASP A 211 -10.20 -26.81 -5.79
N PRO A 212 -9.84 -28.11 -5.84
CA PRO A 212 -10.80 -29.19 -6.03
C PRO A 212 -11.91 -29.28 -4.97
N SER A 213 -11.66 -28.78 -3.75
CA SER A 213 -12.63 -28.78 -2.66
C SER A 213 -13.78 -27.78 -2.85
N HIS A 214 -13.61 -26.82 -3.77
CA HIS A 214 -14.66 -25.87 -4.10
C HIS A 214 -15.80 -26.53 -4.90
N PRO A 215 -17.06 -26.09 -4.69
CA PRO A 215 -18.20 -26.55 -5.47
C PRO A 215 -17.93 -26.44 -6.97
N ILE A 216 -18.41 -27.44 -7.74
CA ILE A 216 -18.17 -27.51 -9.19
C ILE A 216 -18.63 -26.24 -9.90
N ASP A 217 -19.77 -25.66 -9.52
CA ASP A 217 -20.28 -24.44 -10.13
C ASP A 217 -19.33 -23.24 -9.96
N ARG A 218 -18.64 -23.14 -8.80
CA ARG A 218 -17.66 -22.08 -8.58
C ARG A 218 -16.43 -22.27 -9.47
N ARG A 219 -16.00 -23.52 -9.65
CA ARG A 219 -14.86 -23.85 -10.53
C ARG A 219 -15.21 -23.58 -11.99
N CYS A 220 -16.39 -23.99 -12.45
CA CYS A 220 -16.88 -23.70 -13.80
C CYS A 220 -17.03 -22.20 -14.05
N GLN A 221 -17.58 -21.44 -13.10
CA GLN A 221 -17.68 -19.99 -13.23
C GLN A 221 -16.32 -19.34 -13.48
N ILE A 222 -15.27 -19.74 -12.74
CA ILE A 222 -13.92 -19.21 -12.95
C ILE A 222 -13.39 -19.58 -14.32
N ILE A 223 -13.63 -20.81 -14.79
CA ILE A 223 -13.23 -21.29 -16.11
C ILE A 223 -13.90 -20.46 -17.22
N ASP A 224 -15.19 -20.15 -17.04
CA ASP A 224 -15.97 -19.32 -17.96
C ASP A 224 -15.46 -17.86 -17.98
N ASP A 225 -15.20 -17.30 -16.79
CA ASP A 225 -14.69 -15.92 -16.63
C ASP A 225 -13.34 -15.71 -17.35
N ILE A 226 -12.48 -16.73 -17.38
CA ILE A 226 -11.18 -16.69 -18.06
C ILE A 226 -11.23 -17.21 -19.52
N SER A 227 -12.40 -17.66 -19.99
CA SER A 227 -12.59 -18.23 -21.33
C SER A 227 -11.55 -19.30 -21.68
N ALA A 228 -11.25 -20.17 -20.72
CA ALA A 228 -10.20 -21.18 -20.88
C ALA A 228 -10.57 -22.23 -21.94
N LYS A 229 -9.63 -22.49 -22.84
CA LYS A 229 -9.76 -23.51 -23.90
C LYS A 229 -9.38 -24.91 -23.42
N VAL A 230 -8.51 -24.96 -22.41
CA VAL A 230 -7.90 -26.19 -21.89
C VAL A 230 -7.98 -26.14 -20.37
N LEU A 231 -8.42 -27.24 -19.76
CA LEU A 231 -8.42 -27.45 -18.32
C LEU A 231 -7.54 -28.67 -18.02
N MET A 232 -6.61 -28.53 -17.07
CA MET A 232 -5.86 -29.66 -16.54
C MET A 232 -6.50 -30.16 -15.24
N VAL A 233 -6.79 -31.45 -15.20
CA VAL A 233 -7.40 -32.16 -14.07
C VAL A 233 -6.63 -33.43 -13.77
N ASP A 234 -6.76 -33.92 -12.54
CA ASP A 234 -6.27 -35.23 -12.16
C ASP A 234 -7.41 -36.27 -12.27
N PRO A 235 -7.10 -37.58 -12.25
CA PRO A 235 -8.11 -38.63 -12.40
C PRO A 235 -9.22 -38.64 -11.33
N ILE A 236 -9.01 -37.98 -10.19
CA ILE A 236 -10.02 -37.87 -9.11
C ILE A 236 -10.98 -36.72 -9.42
N THR A 237 -10.48 -35.63 -10.01
CA THR A 237 -11.28 -34.41 -10.25
C THR A 237 -12.01 -34.42 -11.59
N VAL A 238 -11.59 -35.26 -12.55
CA VAL A 238 -12.16 -35.33 -13.90
C VAL A 238 -13.66 -35.65 -13.92
N ASP A 239 -14.12 -36.62 -13.11
CA ASP A 239 -15.52 -37.07 -13.08
C ASP A 239 -16.50 -35.93 -12.78
N ALA A 240 -16.09 -35.00 -11.90
CA ALA A 240 -16.91 -33.85 -11.52
C ALA A 240 -17.12 -32.86 -12.68
N PHE A 241 -16.15 -32.74 -13.59
CA PHE A 241 -16.24 -31.89 -14.78
C PHE A 241 -16.96 -32.62 -15.93
N GLU A 242 -16.72 -33.91 -16.13
CA GLU A 242 -17.40 -34.70 -17.16
C GLU A 242 -18.92 -34.76 -16.92
N ALA A 243 -19.35 -34.97 -15.67
CA ALA A 243 -20.77 -34.98 -15.31
C ALA A 243 -21.51 -33.64 -15.57
N ARG A 244 -20.76 -32.54 -15.68
CA ARG A 244 -21.30 -31.20 -15.96
C ARG A 244 -21.31 -30.85 -17.45
N LEU A 245 -20.44 -31.51 -18.24
CA LEU A 245 -20.29 -31.31 -19.69
C LEU A 245 -21.17 -32.28 -20.51
N ALA A 246 -21.63 -33.38 -19.91
CA ALA A 246 -22.60 -34.33 -20.47
C ALA A 246 -24.05 -33.80 -20.38
#